data_AF-A0A1V0PVZ4-F1
#
_entry.id   AF-A0A1V0PVZ4-F1
#
_cell.length_a   1.000
_cell.length_b   1.000
_cell.length_c   1.000
_cell.angle_alpha   90.00
_cell.angle_beta   90.00
_cell.angle_gamma   90.00
#
_symmetry.space_group_name_H-M   'P 1'
#
loop_
_entity.id
_entity.type
_entity.pdbx_description
1 polymer ?
#
loop_
_entity_poly.entity_id
_entity_poly.type
_entity_poly.pdbx_seq_one_letter_code
_entity_poly.pdbx_strand_id
1 'polypeptide(L)'
;MTRAMEAGRLAGHGIGMIGHRLADLPTVHTPWEVVLRGLVTRAVMHHPQPRGTRPARRWLARDSDARENGGPDPAYEPGWVREKDIPRIVVGVDSSGSVDGTLLAMFAAQVAGIAKRTGAETHVLVFDVAVRNRAKMGGGLWERQITDILFSRDGGTSFIGVMEEALALNPSAIVILTDLQGPFGPPPPTGLPVVWAVPGDPPREGAPFGRVLGLGR
;
A
#
# COMPACT_ATOMS: atom_id res chain seq x y z
N MET A 1 14.53 13.92 56.12
CA MET A 1 13.61 13.97 54.97
C MET A 1 13.25 12.55 54.53
N THR A 2 12.81 11.71 55.48
CA THR A 2 12.68 10.25 55.27
C THR A 2 11.37 9.68 55.83
N ARG A 3 10.59 10.49 56.57
CA ARG A 3 9.29 10.10 57.12
C ARG A 3 8.08 10.49 56.25
N ALA A 4 8.29 11.21 55.15
CA ALA A 4 7.20 11.57 54.21
C ALA A 4 6.96 10.50 53.12
N MET A 5 7.94 9.62 52.84
CA MET A 5 7.80 8.55 51.83
C MET A 5 7.11 7.28 52.37
N GLU A 6 7.12 7.06 53.68
CA GLU A 6 6.58 5.83 54.26
C GLU A 6 5.05 5.84 54.36
N ALA A 7 4.44 7.04 54.46
CA ALA A 7 2.98 7.21 54.47
C ALA A 7 2.32 6.95 53.10
N GLY A 8 3.06 7.05 51.99
CA GLY A 8 2.54 6.76 50.65
C GLY A 8 2.48 5.26 50.31
N ARG A 9 3.13 4.40 51.10
CA ARG A 9 3.23 2.95 50.80
C ARG A 9 2.07 2.13 51.36
N LEU A 10 1.28 2.69 52.28
CA LEU A 10 0.23 1.96 53.03
C LEU A 10 -1.22 2.37 52.71
N ALA A 11 -1.43 3.44 51.93
CA ALA A 11 -2.77 3.83 51.46
C ALA A 11 -2.88 3.54 49.95
N GLY A 12 -3.44 2.40 49.59
CA GLY A 12 -3.58 1.99 48.20
C GLY A 12 -4.40 2.99 47.36
N HIS A 13 -3.98 3.20 46.11
CA HIS A 13 -4.83 3.22 44.90
C HIS A 13 -3.96 3.39 43.62
N GLY A 14 -3.60 2.26 43.00
CA GLY A 14 -3.84 2.09 41.56
C GLY A 14 -2.85 2.57 40.49
N ILE A 15 -1.62 3.04 40.76
CA ILE A 15 -0.71 3.48 39.68
C ILE A 15 0.66 2.76 39.68
N GLY A 16 1.25 2.46 40.83
CA GLY A 16 2.59 1.85 40.90
C GLY A 16 2.70 0.40 40.41
N MET A 17 1.59 -0.34 40.36
CA MET A 17 1.54 -1.73 39.89
C MET A 17 1.38 -1.88 38.36
N ILE A 18 1.03 -0.80 37.65
CA ILE A 18 0.87 -0.83 36.19
C ILE A 18 2.21 -0.62 35.50
N GLY A 19 3.11 0.18 36.08
CA GLY A 19 4.43 0.47 35.51
C GLY A 19 5.32 -0.77 35.31
N HIS A 20 5.26 -1.75 36.23
CA HIS A 20 6.05 -2.98 36.12
C HIS A 20 5.43 -4.03 35.18
N ARG A 21 4.12 -4.00 34.90
CA ARG A 21 3.48 -4.92 33.96
C ARG A 21 3.44 -4.40 32.52
N LEU A 22 3.66 -3.11 32.31
CA LEU A 22 3.75 -2.52 30.97
C LEU A 22 5.11 -2.79 30.29
N ALA A 23 6.15 -3.06 31.09
CA ALA A 23 7.50 -3.33 30.61
C ALA A 23 7.67 -4.74 29.99
N ASP A 24 6.79 -5.68 30.33
CA ASP A 24 6.79 -7.07 29.83
C ASP A 24 5.68 -7.31 28.79
N LEU A 25 5.10 -6.26 28.21
CA LEU A 25 4.16 -6.45 27.12
C LEU A 25 4.89 -7.14 25.96
N PRO A 26 4.45 -8.34 25.52
CA PRO A 26 5.03 -8.96 24.35
C PRO A 26 4.88 -7.99 23.19
N THR A 27 5.95 -7.79 22.43
CA THR A 27 5.87 -7.02 21.19
C THR A 27 4.94 -7.77 20.25
N VAL A 28 3.67 -7.34 20.19
CA VAL A 28 2.67 -7.90 19.28
C VAL A 28 3.06 -7.47 17.88
N HIS A 29 3.71 -8.35 17.14
CA HIS A 29 4.01 -8.15 15.73
C HIS A 29 2.79 -8.57 14.91
N THR A 30 2.31 -7.66 14.06
CA THR A 30 1.29 -7.99 13.06
C THR A 30 1.99 -8.65 11.87
N PRO A 31 1.57 -9.86 11.43
CA PRO A 31 2.15 -10.51 10.27
C PRO A 31 2.11 -9.59 9.04
N TRP A 32 3.20 -9.58 8.26
CA TRP A 32 3.34 -8.65 7.14
C TRP A 32 2.23 -8.83 6.11
N GLU A 33 1.67 -10.03 5.98
CA GLU A 33 0.57 -10.37 5.07
C GLU A 33 -0.69 -9.58 5.41
N VAL A 34 -0.95 -9.38 6.70
CA VAL A 34 -2.12 -8.63 7.19
C VAL A 34 -1.92 -7.14 6.88
N VAL A 35 -0.71 -6.63 7.11
CA VAL A 35 -0.37 -5.23 6.83
C VAL A 35 -0.43 -4.93 5.33
N LEU A 36 0.21 -5.76 4.51
CA LEU A 36 0.19 -5.63 3.05
C LEU A 36 -1.24 -5.68 2.52
N ARG A 37 -2.02 -6.66 2.99
CA ARG A 37 -3.43 -6.78 2.61
C ARG A 37 -4.21 -5.53 2.97
N GLY A 38 -4.07 -4.99 4.18
CA GLY A 38 -4.77 -3.78 4.59
C GLY A 38 -4.41 -2.57 3.72
N LEU A 39 -3.12 -2.36 3.46
CA LEU A 39 -2.62 -1.25 2.65
C LEU A 39 -3.10 -1.32 1.21
N VAL A 40 -2.85 -2.45 0.54
CA VAL A 40 -3.14 -2.61 -0.88
C VAL A 40 -4.65 -2.74 -1.12
N THR A 41 -5.37 -3.49 -0.29
CA THR A 41 -6.83 -3.62 -0.43
C THR A 41 -7.53 -2.28 -0.31
N ARG A 42 -7.13 -1.43 0.66
CA ARG A 42 -7.69 -0.09 0.83
C ARG A 42 -7.45 0.78 -0.40
N ALA A 43 -6.27 0.65 -1.01
CA ALA A 43 -5.87 1.43 -2.18
C ALA A 43 -6.68 1.08 -3.44
N VAL A 44 -6.99 -0.20 -3.62
CA VAL A 44 -7.75 -0.69 -4.79
C VAL A 44 -9.27 -0.69 -4.57
N MET A 45 -9.73 -0.41 -3.35
CA MET A 45 -11.16 -0.21 -3.09
C MET A 45 -11.65 1.04 -3.83
N HIS A 46 -12.69 0.87 -4.65
CA HIS A 46 -13.29 1.97 -5.41
C HIS A 46 -13.78 3.09 -4.48
N HIS A 47 -13.19 4.26 -4.62
CA HIS A 47 -13.72 5.49 -4.01
C HIS A 47 -14.62 6.20 -5.02
N PRO A 48 -15.90 6.46 -4.70
CA PRO A 48 -16.75 7.29 -5.54
C PRO A 48 -16.13 8.67 -5.73
N GLN A 49 -16.11 9.20 -6.96
CA GLN A 49 -15.65 10.55 -7.25
C GLN A 49 -16.81 11.44 -7.74
N PRO A 50 -16.79 12.74 -7.43
CA PRO A 50 -17.78 13.68 -7.94
C PRO A 50 -17.52 13.91 -9.43
N ARG A 51 -18.53 13.70 -10.28
CA ARG A 51 -18.40 13.89 -11.72
C ARG A 51 -19.07 15.19 -12.11
N GLY A 52 -18.27 16.20 -12.49
CA GLY A 52 -18.75 17.54 -12.81
C GLY A 52 -19.80 17.59 -13.92
N THR A 53 -19.78 16.64 -14.86
CA THR A 53 -20.71 16.60 -16.00
C THR A 53 -22.04 15.91 -15.70
N ARG A 54 -22.19 15.26 -14.55
CA ARG A 54 -23.39 14.48 -14.21
C ARG A 54 -24.06 15.12 -12.99
N PRO A 55 -25.33 15.52 -13.04
CA PRO A 55 -26.01 16.06 -11.86
C PRO A 55 -26.29 15.02 -10.79
N ALA A 56 -26.35 15.46 -9.53
CA ALA A 56 -26.79 14.64 -8.41
C ALA A 56 -28.29 14.34 -8.48
N ARG A 57 -28.73 13.15 -8.03
CA ARG A 57 -30.16 12.79 -8.01
C ARG A 57 -31.01 13.79 -7.21
N ARG A 58 -30.47 14.28 -6.09
CA ARG A 58 -31.14 15.28 -5.25
C ARG A 58 -31.21 16.67 -5.91
N TRP A 59 -30.27 16.98 -6.81
CA TRP A 59 -30.36 18.19 -7.62
C TRP A 59 -31.47 18.03 -8.66
N LEU A 60 -31.51 16.92 -9.39
CA LEU A 60 -32.58 16.62 -10.36
C LEU A 60 -33.98 16.69 -9.73
N ALA A 61 -34.15 16.16 -8.51
CA ALA A 61 -35.41 16.23 -7.79
C ALA A 61 -35.83 17.67 -7.45
N ARG A 62 -34.90 18.49 -6.91
CA ARG A 62 -35.17 19.90 -6.59
C ARG A 62 -35.40 20.76 -7.83
N ASP A 63 -34.67 20.47 -8.90
CA ASP A 63 -34.80 21.15 -10.19
C ASP A 63 -36.16 20.84 -10.84
N SER A 64 -36.65 19.60 -10.69
CA SER A 64 -38.01 19.23 -11.12
C SER A 64 -39.09 19.93 -10.29
N ASP A 65 -38.96 19.91 -8.97
CA ASP A 65 -39.91 20.55 -8.04
C ASP A 65 -39.97 22.08 -8.25
N ALA A 66 -38.82 22.74 -8.42
CA ALA A 66 -38.76 24.17 -8.70
C ALA A 66 -39.50 24.54 -10.00
N ARG A 67 -39.38 23.71 -11.05
CA ARG A 67 -40.09 23.91 -12.32
C ARG A 67 -41.59 23.70 -12.20
N GLU A 68 -42.04 22.73 -11.41
CA GLU A 68 -43.46 22.44 -11.23
C GLU A 68 -44.14 23.48 -10.32
N ASN A 69 -43.45 23.91 -9.26
CA ASN A 69 -44.03 24.76 -8.20
C ASN A 69 -43.61 26.23 -8.28
N GLY A 70 -42.86 26.64 -9.31
CA GLY A 70 -42.41 28.02 -9.50
C GLY A 70 -41.39 28.49 -8.44
N GLY A 71 -40.62 27.55 -7.89
CA GLY A 71 -39.57 27.83 -6.91
C GLY A 71 -38.27 28.35 -7.53
N PRO A 72 -37.30 28.79 -6.72
CA PRO A 72 -36.00 29.21 -7.21
C PRO A 72 -35.17 28.04 -7.76
N ASP A 73 -34.43 28.27 -8.83
CA ASP A 73 -33.52 27.27 -9.42
C ASP A 73 -32.43 26.86 -8.42
N PRO A 74 -32.26 25.55 -8.15
CA PRO A 74 -31.24 25.08 -7.21
C PRO A 74 -29.83 25.19 -7.81
N ALA A 75 -28.86 25.60 -6.98
CA ALA A 75 -27.46 25.59 -7.35
C ALA A 75 -27.01 24.19 -7.82
N TYR A 76 -26.25 24.13 -8.92
CA TYR A 76 -25.81 22.88 -9.51
C TYR A 76 -25.00 22.04 -8.52
N GLU A 77 -25.34 20.77 -8.40
CA GLU A 77 -24.59 19.82 -7.58
C GLU A 77 -24.15 18.60 -8.39
N PRO A 78 -22.84 18.29 -8.40
CA PRO A 78 -22.33 17.15 -9.13
C PRO A 78 -22.77 15.84 -8.46
N GLY A 79 -23.12 14.88 -9.31
CA GLY A 79 -23.41 13.51 -8.94
C GLY A 79 -22.14 12.71 -8.73
N TRP A 80 -22.21 11.78 -7.79
CA TRP A 80 -21.12 10.84 -7.52
C TRP A 80 -21.23 9.65 -8.46
N VAL A 81 -20.11 9.26 -9.07
CA VAL A 81 -20.01 8.08 -9.91
C VAL A 81 -18.91 7.19 -9.36
N ARG A 82 -19.19 5.90 -9.24
CA ARG A 82 -18.11 4.92 -9.02
C ARG A 82 -17.30 4.88 -10.31
N GLU A 83 -16.02 5.21 -10.20
CA GLU A 83 -15.10 5.11 -11.32
C GLU A 83 -15.18 3.71 -11.93
N LYS A 84 -15.31 3.63 -13.26
CA LYS A 84 -15.45 2.36 -13.99
C LYS A 84 -14.10 1.70 -14.26
N ASP A 85 -13.00 2.37 -13.94
CA ASP A 85 -11.68 1.86 -14.24
C ASP A 85 -11.31 0.73 -13.29
N ILE A 86 -10.76 -0.34 -13.86
CA ILE A 86 -10.27 -1.49 -13.12
C ILE A 86 -9.03 -1.01 -12.34
N PRO A 87 -9.02 -1.11 -11.00
CA PRO A 87 -7.88 -0.65 -10.21
C PRO A 87 -6.63 -1.45 -10.58
N ARG A 88 -5.47 -0.80 -10.59
CA ARG A 88 -4.20 -1.42 -10.99
C ARG A 88 -3.23 -1.49 -9.83
N ILE A 89 -2.64 -2.66 -9.60
CA ILE A 89 -1.53 -2.85 -8.69
C ILE A 89 -0.26 -3.01 -9.55
N VAL A 90 0.79 -2.26 -9.26
CA VAL A 90 2.10 -2.50 -9.88
C VAL A 90 3.03 -3.10 -8.85
N VAL A 91 3.66 -4.22 -9.19
CA VAL A 91 4.63 -4.94 -8.37
C VAL A 91 5.99 -4.81 -9.02
N GLY A 92 6.92 -4.11 -8.40
CA GLY A 92 8.33 -4.12 -8.77
C GLY A 92 9.06 -5.25 -8.06
N VAL A 93 9.86 -6.02 -8.78
CA VAL A 93 10.77 -7.03 -8.21
C VAL A 93 12.19 -6.65 -8.59
N ASP A 94 12.99 -6.30 -7.58
CA ASP A 94 14.40 -6.02 -7.73
C ASP A 94 15.18 -7.33 -7.97
N SER A 95 15.90 -7.42 -9.08
CA SER A 95 16.69 -8.59 -9.44
C SER A 95 18.15 -8.52 -9.00
N SER A 96 18.62 -7.39 -8.44
CA SER A 96 20.02 -7.25 -8.01
C SER A 96 20.29 -7.94 -6.67
N GLY A 97 19.27 -8.04 -5.82
CA GLY A 97 19.35 -8.65 -4.49
C GLY A 97 18.94 -10.13 -4.48
N SER A 98 19.60 -10.93 -3.64
CA SER A 98 19.18 -12.30 -3.39
C SER A 98 17.94 -12.32 -2.50
N VAL A 99 16.75 -12.46 -3.09
CA VAL A 99 15.52 -12.77 -2.36
C VAL A 99 15.32 -14.29 -2.34
N ASP A 100 15.01 -14.84 -1.18
CA ASP A 100 14.67 -16.25 -1.05
C ASP A 100 13.42 -16.61 -1.87
N GLY A 101 13.48 -17.72 -2.62
CA GLY A 101 12.39 -18.14 -3.51
C GLY A 101 11.08 -18.45 -2.77
N THR A 102 11.15 -18.92 -1.52
CA THR A 102 9.97 -19.19 -0.69
C THR A 102 9.30 -17.89 -0.28
N LEU A 103 10.11 -16.92 0.16
CA LEU A 103 9.63 -15.59 0.54
C LEU A 103 8.95 -14.88 -0.62
N LEU A 104 9.58 -14.97 -1.80
CA LEU A 104 9.05 -14.43 -3.04
C LEU A 104 7.73 -15.09 -3.43
N ALA A 105 7.61 -16.42 -3.30
CA ALA A 105 6.37 -17.15 -3.53
C ALA A 105 5.26 -16.75 -2.54
N MET A 106 5.58 -16.55 -1.26
CA MET A 106 4.62 -16.09 -0.26
C MET A 106 4.14 -14.65 -0.55
N PHE A 107 5.06 -13.74 -0.83
CA PHE A 107 4.77 -12.37 -1.26
C PHE A 107 3.87 -12.36 -2.49
N ALA A 108 4.23 -13.17 -3.47
CA ALA A 108 3.50 -13.35 -4.70
C ALA A 108 2.06 -13.80 -4.47
N ALA A 109 1.89 -14.85 -3.66
CA ALA A 109 0.58 -15.39 -3.30
C ALA A 109 -0.31 -14.36 -2.59
N GLN A 110 0.26 -13.49 -1.75
CA GLN A 110 -0.53 -12.45 -1.08
C GLN A 110 -1.03 -11.38 -2.06
N VAL A 111 -0.18 -10.87 -2.94
CA VAL A 111 -0.60 -9.88 -3.95
C VAL A 111 -1.64 -10.48 -4.89
N ALA A 112 -1.44 -11.71 -5.38
CA ALA A 112 -2.40 -12.42 -6.19
C ALA A 112 -3.75 -12.64 -5.47
N GLY A 113 -3.71 -12.98 -4.18
CA GLY A 113 -4.92 -13.12 -3.36
C GLY A 113 -5.67 -11.81 -3.13
N ILE A 114 -4.96 -10.68 -3.09
CA ILE A 114 -5.58 -9.35 -3.03
C ILE A 114 -6.24 -9.03 -4.38
N ALA A 115 -5.49 -9.11 -5.47
CA ALA A 115 -5.96 -8.84 -6.82
C ALA A 115 -7.20 -9.66 -7.19
N LYS A 116 -7.20 -10.97 -6.89
CA LYS A 116 -8.33 -11.87 -7.14
C LYS A 116 -9.60 -11.45 -6.39
N ARG A 117 -9.48 -10.96 -5.16
CA ARG A 117 -10.63 -10.55 -4.34
C ARG A 117 -11.18 -9.19 -4.72
N THR A 118 -10.33 -8.28 -5.19
CA THR A 118 -10.69 -6.90 -5.50
C THR A 118 -11.01 -6.70 -6.99
N GLY A 119 -10.68 -7.68 -7.83
CA GLY A 119 -10.75 -7.56 -9.28
C GLY A 119 -9.67 -6.65 -9.86
N ALA A 120 -8.64 -6.30 -9.07
CA ALA A 120 -7.57 -5.43 -9.52
C ALA A 120 -6.71 -6.10 -10.58
N GLU A 121 -6.42 -5.36 -11.64
CA GLU A 121 -5.40 -5.72 -12.61
C GLU A 121 -4.03 -5.58 -11.95
N THR A 122 -3.13 -6.54 -12.14
CA THR A 122 -1.79 -6.45 -11.55
C THR A 122 -0.72 -6.55 -12.62
N HIS A 123 0.27 -5.68 -12.55
CA HIS A 123 1.44 -5.67 -13.40
C HIS A 123 2.67 -5.99 -12.57
N VAL A 124 3.55 -6.83 -13.10
CA VAL A 124 4.84 -7.17 -12.52
C VAL A 124 5.93 -6.58 -13.40
N LEU A 125 6.79 -5.77 -12.79
CA LEU A 125 7.98 -5.17 -13.39
C LEU A 125 9.19 -5.76 -12.71
N VAL A 126 10.08 -6.41 -13.47
CA VAL A 126 11.35 -6.90 -12.91
C VAL A 126 12.46 -5.99 -13.39
N PHE A 127 13.29 -5.52 -12.46
CA PHE A 127 14.21 -4.40 -12.72
C PHE A 127 15.52 -4.52 -11.94
N ASP A 128 16.54 -3.86 -12.46
CA ASP A 128 17.82 -3.58 -11.82
C ASP A 128 18.12 -2.06 -11.89
N VAL A 129 19.05 -1.64 -12.75
CA VAL A 129 19.21 -0.23 -13.17
C VAL A 129 18.04 0.20 -14.06
N ALA A 130 17.43 -0.74 -14.80
CA ALA A 130 16.29 -0.50 -15.68
C ALA A 130 15.29 -1.65 -15.61
N VAL A 131 14.07 -1.44 -16.10
CA VAL A 131 13.08 -2.52 -16.19
C VAL A 131 13.48 -3.49 -17.30
N ARG A 132 13.67 -4.76 -16.92
CA ARG A 132 14.06 -5.86 -17.79
C ARG A 132 12.87 -6.64 -18.32
N ASN A 133 11.81 -6.76 -17.52
CA ASN A 133 10.63 -7.55 -17.88
C ASN A 133 9.34 -6.88 -17.40
N ARG A 134 8.28 -7.05 -18.19
CA ARG A 134 6.93 -6.55 -17.93
C ARG A 134 5.95 -7.68 -18.14
N ALA A 135 5.18 -8.01 -17.12
CA ALA A 135 4.13 -9.02 -17.19
C ALA A 135 2.84 -8.48 -16.58
N LYS A 136 1.69 -8.86 -17.14
CA LYS A 136 0.38 -8.67 -16.50
C LYS A 136 0.01 -9.99 -15.82
N MET A 137 -0.43 -9.96 -14.57
CA MET A 137 -0.89 -11.16 -13.87
C MET A 137 -2.13 -11.72 -14.58
N GLY A 138 -1.96 -12.88 -15.21
CA GLY A 138 -3.01 -13.64 -15.89
C GLY A 138 -2.46 -15.00 -16.31
N GLY A 139 -2.99 -16.08 -15.72
CA GLY A 139 -2.43 -17.44 -15.86
C GLY A 139 -1.17 -17.64 -15.02
N GLY A 140 -0.84 -18.89 -14.69
CA GLY A 140 0.30 -19.29 -13.83
C GLY A 140 1.69 -19.02 -14.43
N LEU A 141 1.82 -18.01 -15.29
CA LEU A 141 3.02 -17.68 -16.05
C LEU A 141 4.01 -16.82 -15.26
N TRP A 142 3.53 -16.03 -14.30
CA TRP A 142 4.36 -15.03 -13.63
C TRP A 142 5.29 -15.62 -12.54
N GLU A 143 4.88 -16.68 -11.83
CA GLU A 143 5.74 -17.41 -10.88
C GLU A 143 6.99 -17.96 -11.60
N ARG A 144 6.80 -18.49 -12.82
CA ARG A 144 7.90 -18.95 -13.68
C ARG A 144 8.78 -17.79 -14.16
N GLN A 145 8.16 -16.70 -14.64
CA GLN A 145 8.89 -15.51 -15.09
C GLN A 145 9.74 -14.88 -13.98
N ILE A 146 9.22 -14.79 -12.75
CA ILE A 146 9.98 -14.29 -11.61
C ILE A 146 11.18 -15.20 -11.31
N THR A 147 10.97 -16.53 -11.31
CA THR A 147 12.04 -17.51 -11.03
C THR A 147 13.15 -17.46 -12.07
N ASP A 148 12.80 -17.30 -13.35
CA ASP A 148 13.76 -17.25 -14.46
C ASP A 148 14.64 -15.97 -14.41
N ILE A 149 14.16 -14.88 -13.80
CA ILE A 149 14.86 -13.58 -13.79
C ILE A 149 15.86 -13.45 -12.63
N LEU A 150 15.70 -14.19 -11.53
CA LEU A 150 16.66 -14.23 -10.41
C LEU A 150 18.07 -14.76 -10.80
N PHE A 151 18.20 -15.30 -12.02
CA PHE A 151 19.46 -15.81 -12.57
C PHE A 151 20.31 -14.74 -13.31
N SER A 152 19.78 -13.54 -13.59
CA SER A 152 20.52 -12.47 -14.28
C SER A 152 21.12 -11.49 -13.27
N ARG A 153 22.35 -11.75 -12.80
CA ARG A 153 22.98 -11.09 -11.64
C ARG A 153 24.15 -10.16 -11.98
N ASP A 154 23.97 -9.20 -12.90
CA ASP A 154 25.01 -8.20 -13.14
C ASP A 154 24.40 -6.80 -13.33
N GLY A 155 24.52 -5.97 -12.29
CA GLY A 155 24.12 -4.56 -12.33
C GLY A 155 23.80 -3.97 -10.94
N GLY A 156 23.98 -2.66 -10.78
CA GLY A 156 23.43 -1.93 -9.63
C GLY A 156 21.90 -1.82 -9.71
N THR A 157 21.29 -1.06 -8.80
CA THR A 157 19.84 -0.84 -8.77
C THR A 157 19.51 0.66 -8.90
N SER A 158 18.43 0.96 -9.62
CA SER A 158 17.82 2.30 -9.69
C SER A 158 16.31 2.17 -9.65
N PHE A 159 15.67 2.77 -8.64
CA PHE A 159 14.21 2.74 -8.52
C PHE A 159 13.53 3.77 -9.42
N ILE A 160 14.28 4.72 -9.98
CA ILE A 160 13.75 5.81 -10.81
C ILE A 160 12.97 5.25 -12.00
N GLY A 161 13.61 4.39 -12.81
CA GLY A 161 12.99 3.85 -14.03
C GLY A 161 11.78 2.98 -13.75
N VAL A 162 11.84 2.11 -12.74
CA VAL A 162 10.68 1.27 -12.38
C VAL A 162 9.52 2.11 -11.84
N MET A 163 9.80 3.17 -11.08
CA MET A 163 8.77 4.07 -10.57
C MET A 163 8.11 4.87 -11.70
N GLU A 164 8.88 5.38 -12.65
CA GLU A 164 8.34 6.06 -13.85
C GLU A 164 7.41 5.14 -14.65
N GLU A 165 7.85 3.91 -14.90
CA GLU A 165 7.05 2.92 -15.61
C GLU A 165 5.80 2.49 -14.83
N ALA A 166 5.93 2.33 -13.51
CA ALA A 166 4.81 2.02 -12.65
C ALA A 166 3.75 3.13 -12.69
N LEU A 167 4.18 4.40 -12.59
CA LEU A 167 3.29 5.56 -12.64
C LEU A 167 2.58 5.70 -14.00
N ALA A 168 3.25 5.37 -15.11
CA ALA A 168 2.66 5.40 -16.44
C ALA A 168 1.47 4.43 -16.59
N LEU A 169 1.36 3.40 -15.75
CA LEU A 169 0.24 2.46 -15.73
C LEU A 169 -0.99 3.00 -14.96
N ASN A 170 -0.94 4.22 -14.42
CA ASN A 170 -1.98 4.80 -13.56
C ASN A 170 -2.37 3.85 -12.41
N PRO A 171 -1.42 3.48 -11.53
CA PRO A 171 -1.64 2.49 -10.49
C PRO A 171 -2.51 3.06 -9.36
N SER A 172 -3.28 2.19 -8.74
CA SER A 172 -3.94 2.45 -7.45
C SER A 172 -2.99 2.16 -6.27
N ALA A 173 -2.01 1.27 -6.46
CA ALA A 173 -0.94 1.00 -5.50
C ALA A 173 0.32 0.51 -6.20
N ILE A 174 1.48 0.83 -5.63
CA ILE A 174 2.78 0.30 -6.05
C ILE A 174 3.37 -0.50 -4.88
N VAL A 175 3.86 -1.71 -5.15
CA VAL A 175 4.58 -2.54 -4.18
C VAL A 175 5.92 -2.93 -4.78
N ILE A 176 7.03 -2.55 -4.16
CA ILE A 176 8.38 -2.87 -4.64
C ILE A 176 9.05 -3.83 -3.66
N LEU A 177 9.47 -4.99 -4.14
CA LEU A 177 10.30 -5.95 -3.39
C LEU A 177 11.77 -5.66 -3.68
N THR A 178 12.52 -5.23 -2.66
CA THR A 178 13.91 -4.78 -2.78
C THR A 178 14.61 -4.82 -1.42
N ASP A 179 15.93 -4.69 -1.41
CA ASP A 179 16.71 -4.43 -0.20
C ASP A 179 16.90 -2.94 0.10
N LEU A 180 16.30 -2.05 -0.71
CA LEU A 180 16.37 -0.58 -0.62
C LEU A 180 17.72 0.04 -1.01
N GLN A 181 18.57 -0.68 -1.74
CA GLN A 181 19.86 -0.16 -2.20
C GLN A 181 19.76 0.50 -3.57
N GLY A 182 19.56 1.83 -3.62
CA GLY A 182 19.59 2.57 -4.88
C GLY A 182 18.93 3.94 -4.79
N PRO A 183 19.07 4.77 -5.83
CA PRO A 183 18.38 6.04 -5.90
C PRO A 183 16.87 5.83 -6.08
N PHE A 184 16.08 6.50 -5.23
CA PHE A 184 14.61 6.40 -5.19
C PHE A 184 13.90 7.28 -6.23
N GLY A 185 14.55 8.35 -6.68
CA GLY A 185 13.90 9.38 -7.49
C GLY A 185 12.94 10.27 -6.68
N PRO A 186 12.13 11.09 -7.38
CA PRO A 186 11.13 11.94 -6.74
C PRO A 186 9.99 11.10 -6.13
N PRO A 187 9.31 11.61 -5.09
CA PRO A 187 8.14 10.94 -4.55
C PRO A 187 7.00 10.89 -5.57
N PRO A 188 6.12 9.87 -5.49
CA PRO A 188 4.94 9.76 -6.35
C PRO A 188 3.88 10.85 -6.06
N PRO A 189 2.84 10.96 -6.89
CA PRO A 189 1.69 11.83 -6.61
C PRO A 189 1.10 11.59 -5.21
N THR A 190 0.68 12.67 -4.56
CA THR A 190 0.09 12.60 -3.21
C THR A 190 -1.11 11.65 -3.18
N GLY A 191 -1.12 10.76 -2.19
CA GLY A 191 -2.19 9.80 -1.99
C GLY A 191 -2.00 8.46 -2.70
N LEU A 192 -1.01 8.32 -3.59
CA LEU A 192 -0.64 7.01 -4.15
C LEU A 192 0.17 6.21 -3.12
N PRO A 193 -0.33 5.07 -2.60
CA PRO A 193 0.44 4.25 -1.69
C PRO A 193 1.57 3.52 -2.42
N VAL A 194 2.78 3.70 -1.91
CA VAL A 194 3.96 2.91 -2.27
C VAL A 194 4.35 2.07 -1.06
N VAL A 195 4.47 0.77 -1.25
CA VAL A 195 4.92 -0.19 -0.23
C VAL A 195 6.26 -0.74 -0.65
N TRP A 196 7.28 -0.57 0.19
CA TRP A 196 8.60 -1.17 0.00
C TRP A 196 8.69 -2.43 0.84
N ALA A 197 8.54 -3.59 0.20
CA ALA A 197 8.67 -4.89 0.83
C ALA A 197 10.16 -5.26 0.89
N VAL A 198 10.70 -5.46 2.09
CA VAL A 198 12.09 -5.87 2.30
C VAL A 198 12.16 -7.28 2.88
N PRO A 199 13.08 -8.16 2.43
CA PRO A 199 13.09 -9.55 2.87
C PRO A 199 13.24 -9.77 4.38
N GLY A 200 13.93 -8.86 5.07
CA GLY A 200 14.19 -8.94 6.51
C GLY A 200 13.42 -7.91 7.32
N ASP A 201 14.04 -7.44 8.40
CA ASP A 201 13.52 -6.30 9.16
C ASP A 201 13.71 -4.98 8.37
N PRO A 202 12.79 -4.02 8.48
CA PRO A 202 12.95 -2.70 7.88
C PRO A 202 14.28 -2.04 8.31
N PRO A 203 15.13 -1.59 7.36
CA PRO A 203 16.35 -0.88 7.72
C PRO A 203 16.01 0.43 8.42
N ARG A 204 16.90 0.87 9.32
CA ARG A 204 16.71 2.07 10.13
C ARG A 204 16.57 3.34 9.30
N GLU A 205 17.30 3.43 8.19
CA GLU A 205 17.26 4.58 7.26
C GLU A 205 15.96 4.61 6.45
N GLY A 206 15.37 3.43 6.21
CA GLY A 206 14.10 3.28 5.51
C GLY A 206 14.13 3.75 4.05
N ALA A 207 12.97 4.11 3.53
CA ALA A 207 12.80 4.73 2.23
C ALA A 207 12.34 6.19 2.40
N PRO A 208 12.71 7.11 1.49
CA PRO A 208 12.36 8.53 1.61
C PRO A 208 10.86 8.83 1.46
N PHE A 209 10.09 7.89 0.91
CA PHE A 209 8.64 7.97 0.79
C PHE A 209 8.02 6.57 0.80
N GLY A 210 6.69 6.51 0.93
CA GLY A 210 5.97 5.24 1.03
C GLY A 210 6.17 4.57 2.39
N ARG A 211 5.73 3.32 2.48
CA ARG A 211 5.80 2.53 3.72
C ARG A 211 6.71 1.33 3.53
N VAL A 212 7.73 1.22 4.37
CA VAL A 212 8.59 0.03 4.41
C VAL A 212 7.90 -1.08 5.22
N LEU A 213 7.91 -2.30 4.68
CA LEU A 213 7.32 -3.50 5.25
C LEU A 213 8.36 -4.62 5.23
N GLY A 214 8.77 -5.11 6.39
CA GLY A 214 9.64 -6.28 6.50
C GLY A 214 8.87 -7.58 6.33
N LEU A 215 9.44 -8.54 5.60
CA LEU A 215 8.83 -9.84 5.31
C LEU A 215 9.43 -10.99 6.15
N GLY A 216 10.49 -10.73 6.92
CA GLY A 216 11.30 -11.77 7.57
C GLY A 216 10.73 -12.36 8.85
N ARG A 217 9.46 -12.10 9.20
CA ARG A 217 8.84 -12.55 10.45
C ARG A 217 7.36 -12.88 10.27
#